data_AF-A0A7S2HY86-F1
#
_entry.id   AF-A0A7S2HY86-F1
#
_cell.length_a   1.000
_cell.length_b   1.000
_cell.length_c   1.000
_cell.angle_alpha   90.00
_cell.angle_beta   90.00
_cell.angle_gamma   90.00
#
_symmetry.space_group_name_H-M   'P 1'
#
loop_
_entity.id
_entity.type
_entity.pdbx_description
1 polymer ?
#
loop_
_entity_poly.entity_id
_entity_poly.type
_entity_poly.pdbx_seq_one_letter_code
_entity_poly.pdbx_strand_id
1 'polypeptide(L)'
;VRCCQRSRCFVFDATLRNRDVAHKFMARLKAVARRGLRICIVKVETDVELCLKRTRMRELMEGRPVPQEYVRNCNEQSRHTAEAFRGDEMVDLLIRVRNDRDGADPVFLPVGALAELERFVDEEGEDAASAERLGVVP
;
A
#
# COMPACT_ATOMS: atom_id res chain seq x y z
N VAL A 1 -4.94 -9.35 -9.93
CA VAL A 1 -4.81 -9.21 -11.41
C VAL A 1 -6.14 -8.88 -12.11
N ARG A 2 -7.24 -9.61 -11.88
CA ARG A 2 -8.54 -9.34 -12.54
C ARG A 2 -9.06 -7.90 -12.38
N CYS A 3 -8.81 -7.26 -11.22
CA CYS A 3 -9.21 -5.87 -11.00
C CYS A 3 -8.48 -4.90 -11.95
N CYS A 4 -7.15 -5.07 -12.14
CA CYS A 4 -6.34 -4.28 -13.06
C CYS A 4 -6.83 -4.38 -14.52
N GLN A 5 -7.22 -5.59 -14.94
CA GLN A 5 -7.74 -5.85 -16.28
C GLN A 5 -9.12 -5.20 -16.52
N ARG A 6 -9.85 -4.92 -15.44
CA ARG A 6 -11.19 -4.30 -15.46
C ARG A 6 -11.18 -2.82 -15.07
N SER A 7 -9.99 -2.21 -14.97
CA SER A 7 -9.83 -0.81 -14.58
C SER A 7 -10.57 -0.44 -13.28
N ARG A 8 -10.56 -1.34 -12.29
CA ARG A 8 -11.14 -1.09 -10.97
C ARG A 8 -10.04 -0.81 -9.95
N CYS A 9 -10.26 0.18 -9.08
CA CYS A 9 -9.45 0.40 -7.89
C CYS A 9 -9.56 -0.80 -6.93
N PHE A 10 -8.48 -1.12 -6.23
CA PHE A 10 -8.46 -2.20 -5.24
C PHE A 10 -7.37 -1.94 -4.21
N VAL A 11 -7.55 -2.52 -3.02
CA VAL A 11 -6.57 -2.51 -1.94
C VAL A 11 -5.92 -3.89 -1.84
N PHE A 12 -4.62 -3.91 -1.60
CA PHE A 12 -3.87 -5.13 -1.31
C PHE A 12 -3.23 -4.99 0.08
N ASP A 13 -3.77 -5.72 1.06
CA ASP A 13 -3.24 -5.75 2.42
C ASP A 13 -2.10 -6.78 2.51
N ALA A 14 -0.88 -6.29 2.74
CA ALA A 14 0.30 -7.10 2.89
C ALA A 14 1.36 -6.38 3.73
N THR A 15 2.26 -7.16 4.35
CA THR A 15 3.38 -6.60 5.12
C THR A 15 4.41 -5.90 4.23
N LEU A 16 4.43 -6.19 2.92
CA LEU A 16 5.35 -5.61 1.94
C LEU A 16 6.83 -5.66 2.39
N ARG A 17 7.26 -6.76 3.00
CA ARG A 17 8.59 -6.88 3.64
C ARG A 17 9.77 -7.14 2.68
N ASN A 18 9.50 -7.51 1.44
CA ASN A 18 10.54 -7.85 0.46
C ASN A 18 10.36 -6.97 -0.77
N ARG A 19 11.30 -6.04 -0.97
CA ARG A 19 11.29 -5.08 -2.07
C ARG A 19 11.23 -5.76 -3.44
N ASP A 20 12.06 -6.76 -3.70
CA ASP A 20 12.13 -7.39 -5.02
C ASP A 20 10.83 -8.12 -5.39
N VAL A 21 10.23 -8.81 -4.41
CA VAL A 21 8.94 -9.47 -4.58
C VAL A 21 7.84 -8.42 -4.81
N ALA A 22 7.84 -7.34 -4.02
CA ALA A 22 6.91 -6.23 -4.18
C ALA A 22 7.04 -5.57 -5.56
N HIS A 23 8.26 -5.27 -5.99
CA HIS A 23 8.54 -4.65 -7.28
C HIS A 23 8.09 -5.54 -8.44
N LYS A 24 8.45 -6.84 -8.43
CA LYS A 24 7.99 -7.81 -9.44
C LYS A 24 6.46 -7.91 -9.47
N PHE A 25 5.81 -7.88 -8.31
CA PHE A 25 4.36 -7.89 -8.22
C PHE A 25 3.75 -6.62 -8.84
N MET A 26 4.23 -5.44 -8.48
CA MET A 26 3.78 -4.16 -9.03
C MET A 26 4.00 -4.08 -10.55
N ALA A 27 5.17 -4.51 -11.04
CA ALA A 27 5.48 -4.58 -12.46
C ALA A 27 4.49 -5.49 -13.21
N ARG A 28 4.17 -6.65 -12.65
CA ARG A 28 3.14 -7.54 -13.20
C ARG A 28 1.77 -6.88 -13.22
N LEU A 29 1.40 -6.12 -12.19
CA LEU A 29 0.12 -5.40 -12.16
C LEU A 29 0.05 -4.29 -13.22
N LYS A 30 1.11 -3.49 -13.37
CA LYS A 30 1.18 -2.44 -14.40
C LYS A 30 1.13 -3.06 -15.81
N ALA A 31 1.84 -4.17 -16.06
CA ALA A 31 1.91 -4.83 -17.37
C ALA A 31 0.57 -5.43 -17.87
N VAL A 32 -0.33 -5.81 -16.96
CA VAL A 32 -1.63 -6.42 -17.29
C VAL A 32 -2.80 -5.47 -17.10
N ALA A 33 -2.53 -4.23 -16.69
CA ALA A 33 -3.56 -3.23 -16.54
C ALA A 33 -4.02 -2.76 -17.93
N ARG A 34 -5.34 -2.64 -18.12
CA ARG A 34 -5.91 -2.20 -19.39
C ARG A 34 -5.62 -0.73 -19.69
N ARG A 35 -5.42 0.07 -18.64
CA ARG A 35 -5.07 1.49 -18.65
C ARG A 35 -3.83 1.67 -17.76
N GLY A 36 -3.19 2.84 -17.81
CA GLY A 36 -2.12 3.17 -16.87
C GLY A 36 -2.57 2.92 -15.43
N LEU A 37 -1.82 2.09 -14.70
CA LEU A 37 -2.11 1.76 -13.30
C LEU A 37 -1.23 2.59 -12.40
N ARG A 38 -1.87 3.47 -11.61
CA ARG A 38 -1.21 4.18 -10.52
C ARG A 38 -1.19 3.31 -9.26
N ILE A 39 -0.11 3.39 -8.51
CA ILE A 39 0.12 2.60 -7.30
C ILE A 39 0.41 3.55 -6.15
N CYS A 40 -0.43 3.48 -5.11
CA CYS A 40 -0.17 4.12 -3.83
C CYS A 40 0.28 3.08 -2.80
N ILE A 41 1.32 3.39 -2.03
CA ILE A 41 1.73 2.64 -0.84
C ILE A 41 1.33 3.43 0.41
N VAL A 42 0.50 2.83 1.25
CA VAL A 42 0.18 3.34 2.58
C VAL A 42 0.96 2.53 3.62
N LYS A 43 2.05 3.11 4.14
CA LYS A 43 2.84 2.49 5.20
C LYS A 43 2.23 2.82 6.56
N VAL A 44 1.63 1.81 7.19
CA VAL A 44 1.23 1.92 8.59
C VAL A 44 2.46 1.78 9.48
N GLU A 45 2.74 2.83 10.24
CA GLU A 45 3.80 2.88 11.24
C GLU A 45 3.20 2.58 12.60
N THR A 46 3.72 1.54 13.23
CA THR A 46 3.32 1.12 14.56
C THR A 46 4.55 0.68 15.33
N ASP A 47 4.65 1.09 16.58
CA ASP A 47 5.66 0.62 17.52
C ASP A 47 5.64 -0.92 17.61
N VAL A 48 6.82 -1.53 17.64
CA VAL A 48 6.96 -2.98 17.60
C VAL A 48 6.36 -3.66 18.82
N GLU A 49 6.45 -3.05 20.00
CA GLU A 49 5.87 -3.60 21.24
C GLU A 49 4.34 -3.53 21.17
N LEU A 50 3.79 -2.48 20.55
CA LEU A 50 2.36 -2.41 20.27
C LEU A 50 1.90 -3.46 19.24
N CYS A 51 2.70 -3.72 18.19
CA CYS A 51 2.42 -4.81 17.25
C CYS A 51 2.40 -6.18 17.95
N LEU A 52 3.36 -6.44 18.84
CA LEU A 52 3.44 -7.68 19.60
C LEU A 52 2.24 -7.84 20.54
N LYS A 53 1.88 -6.78 21.26
CA LYS A 53 0.69 -6.75 22.11
C LYS A 53 -0.58 -7.07 21.32
N ARG A 54 -0.81 -6.38 20.19
CA ARG A 54 -2.00 -6.60 19.33
C ARG A 54 -2.03 -8.01 18.74
N THR A 55 -0.88 -8.54 18.35
CA THR A 55 -0.76 -9.91 17.82
C THR A 55 -1.11 -10.95 18.88
N ARG A 56 -0.60 -10.79 20.11
CA ARG A 56 -0.95 -11.68 21.23
C ARG A 56 -2.44 -11.64 21.57
N MET A 57 -3.07 -10.46 21.52
CA MET A 57 -4.52 -10.35 21.72
C MET A 57 -5.31 -11.10 20.62
N ARG A 58 -4.89 -10.98 19.35
CA ARG A 58 -5.51 -11.74 18.25
C ARG A 58 -5.31 -13.24 18.37
N GLU A 59 -4.15 -13.69 18.84
CA GLU A 59 -3.92 -15.11 19.12
C GLU A 59 -4.92 -15.63 20.16
N LEU A 60 -5.13 -14.88 21.24
CA LEU A 60 -6.10 -15.23 22.29
C LEU A 60 -7.56 -15.23 21.79
N MET A 61 -7.92 -14.29 20.90
CA MET A 61 -9.29 -14.13 20.40
C MET A 61 -9.62 -15.05 19.21
N GLU A 62 -8.67 -15.26 18.31
CA GLU A 62 -8.88 -15.92 17.00
C GLU A 62 -8.12 -17.25 16.86
N GLY A 63 -7.25 -17.60 17.81
CA GLY A 63 -6.48 -18.85 17.79
C GLY A 63 -5.39 -18.89 16.71
N ARG A 64 -4.91 -17.73 16.24
CA ARG A 64 -3.90 -17.62 15.19
C ARG A 64 -2.55 -17.18 15.76
N PRO A 65 -1.68 -18.12 16.18
CA PRO A 65 -0.37 -17.78 16.72
C PRO A 65 0.54 -17.22 15.62
N VAL A 66 1.29 -16.17 15.97
CA VAL A 66 2.34 -15.62 15.11
C VAL A 66 3.60 -15.46 15.95
N PRO A 67 4.75 -16.04 15.55
CA PRO A 67 5.99 -15.92 16.30
C PRO A 67 6.40 -14.46 16.50
N GLN A 68 6.87 -14.10 17.71
CA GLN A 68 7.26 -12.72 18.01
C GLN A 68 8.39 -12.22 17.10
N GLU A 69 9.37 -13.07 16.82
CA GLU A 69 10.47 -12.76 15.90
C GLU A 69 9.95 -12.43 14.49
N TYR A 70 8.94 -13.15 14.02
CA TYR A 70 8.29 -12.85 12.75
C TYR A 70 7.67 -11.45 12.73
N VAL A 71 7.02 -11.04 13.83
CA VAL A 71 6.43 -9.70 13.96
C VAL A 71 7.52 -8.63 13.96
N ARG A 72 8.61 -8.82 14.71
CA ARG A 72 9.76 -7.89 14.74
C ARG A 72 10.37 -7.73 13.36
N ASN A 73 10.66 -8.85 12.69
CA ASN A 73 11.23 -8.87 11.34
C ASN A 73 10.30 -8.20 10.33
N CYS A 74 8.99 -8.45 10.38
CA CYS A 74 8.04 -7.78 9.48
C CYS A 74 7.95 -6.27 9.74
N ASN A 75 7.96 -5.83 11.00
CA ASN A 75 7.93 -4.42 11.35
C ASN A 75 9.13 -3.66 10.77
N GLU A 76 10.33 -4.21 10.97
CA GLU A 76 11.58 -3.65 10.46
C GLU A 76 11.65 -3.69 8.93
N GLN A 77 11.47 -4.87 8.33
CA GLN A 77 11.60 -5.06 6.88
C GLN A 77 10.56 -4.26 6.08
N SER A 78 9.34 -4.12 6.58
CA SER A 78 8.32 -3.28 5.94
C SER A 78 8.71 -1.80 5.96
N ARG A 79 9.42 -1.32 6.99
CA ARG A 79 9.94 0.04 7.07
C ARG A 79 11.01 0.26 6.00
N HIS A 80 12.00 -0.63 5.92
CA HIS A 80 13.05 -0.55 4.91
C HIS A 80 12.50 -0.63 3.49
N THR A 81 11.52 -1.51 3.25
CA THR A 81 10.91 -1.64 1.92
C THR A 81 10.15 -0.39 1.52
N ALA A 82 9.36 0.21 2.43
CA ALA A 82 8.66 1.46 2.14
C ALA A 82 9.64 2.61 1.83
N GLU A 83 10.72 2.73 2.60
CA GLU A 83 11.75 3.75 2.35
C GLU A 83 12.43 3.54 0.98
N ALA A 84 12.71 2.29 0.61
CA ALA A 84 13.32 1.97 -0.69
C ALA A 84 12.42 2.28 -1.89
N PHE A 85 11.11 2.44 -1.68
CA PHE A 85 10.16 2.87 -2.71
C PHE A 85 9.95 4.38 -2.73
N ARG A 86 10.61 5.16 -1.85
CA ARG A 86 10.53 6.62 -1.91
C ARG A 86 11.21 7.11 -3.19
N GLY A 87 10.42 7.73 -4.08
CA GLY A 87 10.89 8.23 -5.38
C GLY A 87 11.13 7.15 -6.43
N ASP A 88 10.70 5.91 -6.17
CA ASP A 88 10.74 4.83 -7.15
C ASP A 88 9.64 5.04 -8.19
N GLU A 89 9.98 4.96 -9.48
CA GLU A 89 9.06 5.21 -10.61
C GLU A 89 7.84 4.26 -10.65
N MET A 90 7.93 3.13 -9.94
CA MET A 90 6.82 2.19 -9.83
C MET A 90 5.70 2.69 -8.91
N VAL A 91 5.99 3.63 -8.01
CA VAL A 91 5.10 4.07 -6.95
C VAL A 91 4.77 5.56 -7.14
N ASP A 92 3.51 5.80 -7.46
CA ASP A 92 3.00 7.14 -7.78
C ASP A 92 2.75 7.97 -6.50
N LEU A 93 2.47 7.31 -5.37
CA LEU A 93 2.27 7.97 -4.08
C LEU A 93 2.70 7.08 -2.92
N LEU A 94 3.45 7.63 -1.96
CA LEU A 94 3.81 6.95 -0.72
C LEU A 94 3.42 7.78 0.49
N ILE A 95 2.49 7.27 1.30
CA ILE A 95 1.98 7.92 2.50
C ILE A 95 2.34 7.11 3.74
N ARG A 96 2.66 7.81 4.82
CA ARG A 96 2.90 7.21 6.13
C ARG A 96 1.69 7.48 7.03
N VAL A 97 1.25 6.45 7.75
CA VAL A 97 0.14 6.55 8.69
C VAL A 97 0.61 6.04 10.04
N ARG A 98 0.70 6.91 11.03
CA ARG A 98 1.08 6.54 12.38
C ARG A 98 -0.11 5.99 13.15
N ASN A 99 0.03 4.80 13.72
CA ASN A 99 -0.98 4.10 14.49
C ASN A 99 -0.38 3.51 15.78
N ASP A 100 0.29 4.37 16.55
CA ASP A 100 1.03 4.03 17.78
C ASP A 100 0.19 4.11 19.07
N ARG A 101 -1.11 4.41 18.96
CA ARG A 101 -1.99 4.60 20.12
C ARG A 101 -3.21 3.70 20.02
N ASP A 102 -3.44 2.88 21.05
CA ASP A 102 -4.66 2.07 21.14
C ASP A 102 -5.88 2.97 21.35
N GLY A 103 -6.93 2.75 20.56
CA GLY A 103 -8.19 3.49 20.64
C GLY A 103 -8.17 4.92 20.10
N ALA A 104 -7.06 5.36 19.50
CA ALA A 104 -6.96 6.65 18.84
C ALA A 104 -6.99 6.50 17.31
N ASP A 105 -7.47 7.54 16.63
CA ASP A 105 -7.45 7.56 15.17
C ASP A 105 -6.02 7.59 14.63
N PRO A 106 -5.75 6.90 13.50
CA PRO A 106 -4.48 6.97 12.83
C PRO A 106 -4.16 8.39 12.35
N VAL A 107 -2.88 8.78 12.42
CA VAL A 107 -2.42 10.10 12.00
C VAL A 107 -1.67 10.00 10.69
N PHE A 108 -2.16 10.64 9.65
CA PHE A 108 -1.53 10.71 8.34
C PHE A 108 -0.35 11.70 8.36
N LEU A 109 0.79 11.30 7.79
CA LEU A 109 2.04 12.05 7.81
C LEU A 109 2.62 12.19 6.38
N PRO A 110 3.11 13.39 6.00
CA PRO A 110 3.02 14.66 6.74
C PRO A 110 1.58 15.20 6.82
N VAL A 111 1.39 16.33 7.52
CA VAL A 111 0.08 17.03 7.53
C VAL A 111 -0.36 17.30 6.08
N GLY A 112 -1.59 16.95 5.76
CA GLY A 112 -2.14 17.04 4.40
C GLY A 112 -2.08 15.74 3.59
N ALA A 113 -1.40 14.70 4.07
CA ALA A 113 -1.28 13.42 3.35
C ALA A 113 -2.62 12.69 3.15
N LEU A 114 -3.62 12.91 4.04
CA LEU A 114 -4.97 12.38 3.82
C LEU A 114 -5.64 13.02 2.59
N ALA A 115 -5.57 14.34 2.47
CA ALA A 115 -6.11 15.05 1.31
C ALA A 115 -5.37 14.67 0.02
N GLU A 116 -4.07 14.37 0.11
CA GLU A 116 -3.30 13.85 -1.01
C GLU A 116 -3.76 12.44 -1.43
N LEU A 117 -4.05 11.57 -0.46
CA LEU A 117 -4.65 10.25 -0.73
C LEU A 117 -6.02 10.36 -1.39
N GLU A 118 -6.87 11.25 -0.89
CA GLU A 118 -8.21 11.50 -1.44
C GLU A 118 -8.11 11.94 -2.90
N ARG A 119 -7.26 12.93 -3.21
CA ARG A 119 -7.00 13.35 -4.59
C ARG A 119 -6.48 12.22 -5.46
N PHE A 120 -5.54 11.42 -4.94
CA PHE A 120 -4.99 10.28 -5.69
C PHE A 120 -6.06 9.25 -6.05
N VAL A 121 -7.07 9.06 -5.20
CA VAL A 121 -8.18 8.15 -5.47
C VAL A 121 -9.20 8.78 -6.43
N ASP A 122 -9.46 10.07 -6.28
CA ASP A 122 -10.52 10.79 -7.01
C ASP A 122 -10.10 11.26 -8.41
N GLU A 123 -8.80 11.44 -8.68
CA GLU A 123 -8.29 11.74 -10.01
C GLU A 123 -8.60 10.55 -10.95
N GLU A 124 -9.76 10.55 -11.61
CA GLU A 124 -9.96 9.69 -12.77
C GLU A 124 -8.86 10.05 -13.78
N GLY A 125 -8.02 9.08 -14.15
CA GLY A 125 -6.91 9.34 -15.07
C GLY A 125 -7.40 10.03 -16.34
N GLU A 126 -7.14 11.34 -16.45
CA GLU A 126 -7.56 12.19 -17.58
C GLU A 126 -7.02 11.67 -18.93
N ASP A 127 -5.94 10.88 -18.89
CA ASP A 127 -5.34 10.22 -20.04
C ASP A 127 -6.23 9.11 -20.63
N ALA A 128 -7.05 8.44 -19.82
CA ALA A 128 -7.91 7.38 -20.30
C ALA A 128 -9.11 7.91 -21.10
N ALA A 129 -9.64 9.07 -20.68
CA ALA A 129 -10.73 9.74 -21.37
C ALA A 129 -10.25 10.45 -22.66
N SER A 130 -8.95 10.74 -22.77
CA SER A 130 -8.34 11.36 -23.95
C SER A 130 -7.99 10.33 -25.02
N ALA A 131 -7.51 9.13 -24.63
CA ALA A 131 -7.28 8.02 -25.55
C ALA A 131 -8.58 7.44 -26.15
N GLU A 132 -9.66 7.36 -25.37
CA GLU A 132 -10.99 6.98 -25.87
C GLU A 132 -11.60 8.03 -26.81
N ARG A 133 -11.27 9.32 -26.62
CA ARG A 133 -11.73 10.41 -27.49
C ARG A 133 -10.96 10.55 -28.80
N LEU A 134 -9.72 10.07 -28.86
CA LEU A 134 -8.87 10.19 -30.05
C LEU A 134 -8.97 9.02 -31.03
N GLY A 135 -9.73 7.96 -30.71
CA GLY A 135 -9.97 6.87 -31.66
C GLY A 135 -8.72 6.13 -32.14
N VAL A 136 -7.58 6.29 -31.46
CA VAL A 136 -6.33 5.63 -31.82
C VAL A 136 -6.28 4.28 -31.11
N VAL A 137 -6.89 3.29 -31.74
CA VAL A 137 -6.67 1.87 -31.45
C VAL A 137 -5.91 1.28 -32.65
N PRO A 138 -4.73 0.67 -32.48
CA PRO A 138 -4.32 -0.43 -33.33
C PRO A 138 -5.08 -1.71 -32.96
#